data_AF-A0A3C2B5B8-F1
#
_entry.id   AF-A0A3C2B5B8-F1
#
_cell.length_a   1.000
_cell.length_b   1.000
_cell.length_c   1.000
_cell.angle_alpha   90.00
_cell.angle_beta   90.00
_cell.angle_gamma   90.00
#
_symmetry.space_group_name_H-M   'P 1'
#
loop_
_entity.id
_entity.type
_entity.pdbx_description
1 polymer ?
#
loop_
_entity_poly.entity_id
_entity_poly.type
_entity_poly.pdbx_seq_one_letter_code
_entity_poly.pdbx_strand_id
1 'polypeptide(L)' 'TALRILDVAGRPDIPVAHGAARPLAMPYRGPADFVHGANGLADVALPAPTREPHPLDAAHFIIEQVDAHPGDITLVP' A
#
# COMPACT_ATOMS: atom_id res chain seq x y z
N THR A 1 -5.39 -0.61 4.37
CA THR A 1 -4.95 0.60 5.10
C THR A 1 -4.71 1.79 4.19
N ALA A 2 -3.79 1.73 3.21
CA ALA A 2 -3.41 2.88 2.37
C ALA A 2 -4.59 3.59 1.67
N LEU A 3 -5.52 2.86 1.05
CA LEU A 3 -6.69 3.45 0.39
C LEU A 3 -7.54 4.31 1.35
N ARG A 4 -7.78 3.83 2.57
CA ARG A 4 -8.55 4.59 3.58
C ARG A 4 -7.84 5.91 3.94
N ILE A 5 -6.51 5.89 4.04
CA ILE A 5 -5.73 7.09 4.33
C ILE A 5 -5.87 8.10 3.18
N LEU A 6 -5.74 7.65 1.93
CA LEU A 6 -5.87 8.52 0.75
C LEU A 6 -7.28 9.11 0.60
N ASP A 7 -8.32 8.34 0.93
CA ASP A 7 -9.69 8.84 0.91
C ASP A 7 -9.91 9.94 1.95
N VAL A 8 -9.39 9.76 3.18
CA VAL A 8 -9.42 10.81 4.23
C VAL A 8 -8.61 12.03 3.81
N ALA A 9 -7.48 11.84 3.12
CA ALA A 9 -6.64 12.92 2.62
C ALA A 9 -7.21 13.62 1.37
N GLY A 10 -8.32 13.14 0.81
CA GLY A 10 -8.90 13.69 -0.44
C GLY A 10 -8.00 13.48 -1.66
N ARG A 11 -7.21 12.39 -1.69
CA ARG A 11 -6.27 12.05 -2.77
C ARG A 11 -6.59 10.71 -3.46
N PRO A 12 -7.80 10.55 -4.03
CA PRO A 12 -8.18 9.32 -4.73
C PRO A 12 -7.40 9.10 -6.04
N ASP A 13 -6.75 10.15 -6.57
CA ASP A 13 -5.95 10.16 -7.79
C ASP A 13 -4.65 9.33 -7.67
N ILE A 14 -4.15 9.11 -6.45
CA ILE A 14 -2.90 8.39 -6.23
C ILE A 14 -3.16 6.87 -6.34
N PRO A 15 -2.50 6.14 -7.27
CA PRO A 15 -2.67 4.70 -7.40
C PRO A 15 -2.11 3.96 -6.18
N VAL A 16 -2.74 2.85 -5.82
CA VAL A 16 -2.28 1.94 -4.74
C VAL A 16 -2.26 0.53 -5.31
N ALA A 17 -1.08 -0.04 -5.50
CA ALA A 17 -0.90 -1.43 -5.92
C ALA A 17 -0.59 -2.33 -4.72
N HIS A 18 -1.14 -3.54 -4.69
CA HIS A 18 -0.90 -4.46 -3.57
C HIS A 18 0.48 -5.12 -3.68
N GLY A 19 1.26 -5.10 -2.59
CA GLY A 19 2.58 -5.71 -2.54
C GLY A 19 2.59 -7.22 -2.29
N ALA A 20 3.78 -7.77 -2.04
CA ALA A 20 3.92 -9.16 -1.64
C ALA A 20 3.26 -9.42 -0.28
N ALA A 21 2.45 -10.48 -0.18
CA ALA A 21 1.73 -10.83 1.05
C ALA A 21 2.62 -11.50 2.12
N ARG A 22 3.84 -11.91 1.78
CA ARG A 22 4.76 -12.62 2.67
C ARG A 22 6.22 -12.26 2.38
N PRO A 23 7.12 -12.38 3.38
CA PRO A 23 8.55 -12.20 3.17
C PRO A 23 9.12 -13.24 2.18
N LEU A 24 10.21 -12.91 1.52
CA LEU A 24 10.87 -13.78 0.53
C LEU A 24 11.48 -15.05 1.15
N ALA A 25 12.14 -14.90 2.31
CA ALA A 25 13.02 -15.93 2.85
C ALA A 25 12.76 -16.27 4.33
N MET A 26 11.64 -15.82 4.91
CA MET A 26 11.30 -16.13 6.29
C MET A 26 9.78 -16.25 6.50
N PRO A 27 9.32 -16.97 7.53
CA PRO A 27 7.92 -17.01 7.90
C PRO A 27 7.40 -15.62 8.26
N TYR A 28 6.19 -15.30 7.81
CA TYR A 28 5.46 -14.15 8.31
C TYR A 28 5.05 -14.41 9.77
N ARG A 29 5.40 -13.48 10.67
CA ARG A 29 5.12 -13.61 12.11
C ARG A 29 3.80 -12.98 12.54
N GLY A 30 2.96 -12.59 11.58
CA GLY A 30 1.75 -11.81 11.84
C GLY A 30 2.03 -10.30 11.90
N PRO A 31 0.97 -9.48 11.98
CA PRO A 31 1.09 -8.04 12.14
C PRO A 31 1.57 -7.68 13.55
N ALA A 32 2.22 -6.53 13.70
CA ALA A 32 2.56 -5.97 15.01
C ALA A 32 1.38 -5.14 15.57
N ASP A 33 0.22 -5.78 15.72
CA ASP A 33 -1.02 -5.17 16.19
C ASP A 33 -0.91 -4.60 17.62
N PHE A 34 -0.09 -5.21 18.48
CA PHE A 34 0.25 -4.67 19.81
C PHE A 34 0.91 -3.28 19.78
N VAL A 35 1.49 -2.86 18.64
CA VAL A 35 2.03 -1.51 18.42
C VAL A 35 1.04 -0.64 17.65
N HIS A 36 0.39 -1.20 16.63
CA HIS A 36 -0.34 -0.43 15.62
C HIS A 36 -1.88 -0.55 15.70
N GLY A 37 -2.42 -1.27 16.67
CA GLY A 37 -3.83 -1.64 16.74
C GLY A 37 -4.20 -2.78 15.77
N ALA A 38 -5.33 -3.43 16.01
CA ALA A 38 -5.82 -4.54 15.19
C ALA A 38 -6.08 -4.14 13.73
N ASN A 39 -6.42 -2.87 13.48
CA ASN A 39 -6.61 -2.34 12.13
C ASN A 39 -5.36 -1.69 11.49
N GLY A 40 -4.21 -1.69 12.21
CA GLY A 40 -2.97 -1.02 11.78
C GLY A 40 -3.00 0.51 11.81
N LEU A 41 -4.01 1.11 12.43
CA LEU A 41 -4.28 2.55 12.55
C LEU A 41 -4.73 2.95 13.97
N ALA A 42 -4.12 2.34 14.99
CA ALA A 42 -4.45 2.56 16.41
C ALA A 42 -5.94 2.35 16.73
N ASP A 43 -6.60 1.43 16.01
CA ASP A 43 -8.02 1.10 16.14
C ASP A 43 -8.98 2.29 15.92
N VAL A 44 -8.50 3.35 15.26
CA VAL A 44 -9.33 4.46 14.81
C VAL A 44 -10.31 3.95 13.74
N ALA A 45 -11.60 4.16 13.99
CA ALA A 45 -12.65 3.82 13.04
C ALA A 45 -12.65 4.80 11.87
N LEU A 46 -12.24 4.32 10.69
CA LEU A 46 -12.35 5.05 9.43
C LEU A 46 -13.39 4.38 8.51
N PRO A 47 -14.06 5.13 7.62
CA PRO A 47 -14.92 4.57 6.60
C PRO A 47 -14.22 3.49 5.76
N ALA A 48 -15.01 2.61 5.16
CA ALA A 48 -14.51 1.70 4.14
C ALA A 48 -13.93 2.52 2.95
N PRO A 49 -12.87 2.01 2.30
CA PRO A 49 -12.33 2.69 1.12
C PRO A 49 -13.38 2.74 0.01
N THR A 50 -13.35 3.81 -0.78
CA THR A 50 -14.32 4.13 -1.83
C THR A 50 -13.97 3.49 -3.19
N ARG A 51 -12.80 2.85 -3.29
CA ARG A 51 -12.27 2.26 -4.52
C ARG A 51 -11.42 1.03 -4.23
N GLU A 52 -11.14 0.28 -5.28
CA GLU A 52 -10.23 -0.86 -5.27
C GLU A 52 -8.77 -0.43 -5.53
N PRO A 53 -7.79 -1.26 -5.14
CA PRO A 53 -6.39 -1.12 -5.56
C PRO A 53 -6.23 -1.19 -7.09
N HIS A 54 -5.08 -0.73 -7.57
CA HIS A 54 -4.65 -0.91 -8.95
C HIS A 54 -4.62 -2.41 -9.33
N PRO A 55 -5.01 -2.81 -10.55
CA PRO A 55 -5.09 -4.21 -10.94
C PRO A 55 -3.74 -4.94 -11.00
N LEU A 56 -2.64 -4.22 -11.19
CA LEU A 56 -1.29 -4.78 -11.11
C LEU A 56 -0.84 -4.96 -9.65
N ASP A 57 -0.03 -5.98 -9.40
CA ASP A 57 0.75 -6.03 -8.16
C ASP A 57 1.83 -4.94 -8.14
N ALA A 58 2.32 -4.63 -6.93
CA ALA A 58 3.27 -3.53 -6.74
C ALA A 58 4.58 -3.72 -7.51
N ALA A 59 5.06 -4.96 -7.71
CA ALA A 59 6.32 -5.17 -8.42
C ALA A 59 6.17 -4.85 -9.91
N HIS A 60 5.11 -5.35 -10.55
CA HIS A 60 4.80 -5.00 -11.95
C HIS A 60 4.45 -3.53 -12.10
N PHE A 61 3.71 -2.94 -11.16
CA PHE A 61 3.42 -1.51 -11.18
C PHE A 61 4.71 -0.68 -11.12
N ILE A 62 5.65 -1.03 -10.24
CA ILE A 62 6.96 -0.33 -10.16
C ILE A 62 7.72 -0.46 -11.48
N ILE A 63 7.79 -1.66 -12.07
CA ILE A 63 8.47 -1.88 -13.36
C ILE A 63 7.86 -0.98 -14.44
N GLU A 64 6.54 -1.02 -14.60
CA GLU A 64 5.86 -0.20 -15.62
C GLU A 64 6.09 1.30 -15.43
N GLN A 65 6.02 1.79 -14.19
CA GLN A 65 6.24 3.22 -13.94
C GLN A 65 7.69 3.63 -14.21
N VAL A 66 8.67 2.81 -13.79
CA VAL A 66 10.10 3.13 -14.00
C VAL A 66 10.48 3.06 -15.48
N ASP A 67 9.96 2.08 -16.23
CA ASP A 67 10.18 1.97 -17.67
C ASP A 67 9.53 3.13 -18.44
N ALA A 68 8.35 3.59 -17.99
CA ALA A 68 7.65 4.73 -18.59
C ALA A 68 8.30 6.09 -18.28
N HIS A 69 9.04 6.19 -17.17
CA HIS A 69 9.67 7.43 -16.69
C HIS A 69 11.16 7.22 -16.32
N PRO A 70 12.04 6.90 -17.30
CA PRO A 70 13.42 6.53 -17.00
C PRO A 70 14.21 7.66 -16.33
N GLY A 71 14.72 7.40 -15.12
CA GLY A 71 15.54 8.35 -14.36
C GLY A 71 14.77 9.38 -13.54
N ASP A 72 13.44 9.45 -13.68
CA ASP A 72 12.60 10.45 -13.00
C ASP A 72 11.98 9.95 -11.69
N ILE A 73 11.99 8.63 -11.47
CA ILE A 73 11.36 8.00 -10.29
C ILE A 73 12.37 7.77 -9.18
N THR A 74 12.05 8.30 -8.00
CA THR A 74 12.71 7.95 -6.74
C THR A 74 11.86 6.95 -5.96
N LEU A 75 12.41 5.78 -5.64
CA LEU A 75 11.78 4.85 -4.69
C LEU A 75 12.13 5.25 -3.26
N VAL A 76 11.11 5.34 -2.40
CA VAL A 76 11.27 5.65 -0.96
C VAL A 76 11.17 4.35 -0.16
N PRO A 77 12.27 3.86 0.45
CA PRO A 77 12.30 2.62 1.22
C PRO A 77 11.77 2.78 2.65
#